data_AF-A0A950KW50-F1
#
_entry.id   AF-A0A950KW50-F1
#
_cell.length_a   1.000
_cell.length_b   1.000
_cell.length_c   1.000
_cell.angle_alpha   90.00
_cell.angle_beta   90.00
_cell.angle_gamma   90.00
#
_symmetry.space_group_name_H-M   'P 1'
#
loop_
_entity.id
_entity.type
_entity.pdbx_description
1 polymer ?
#
loop_
_entity_poly.entity_id
_entity_poly.type
_entity_poly.pdbx_seq_one_letter_code
_entity_poly.pdbx_strand_id
1 'polypeptide(L)'
;MNKILIQLDTDQHPSSFDAIAAYDAGVDVVLGFGQITAENLADVVQGAIFPRGPDGLANTAFWVGGSKVRDGEAVFEAAQKLFFDPFRPSIMLDSDGSNTTAATCVARVRGAVALKGGRAAVIGVGPVGVRTAELLRREGAEVTVLTFPPDVMERGYRRAAGITVAQEAGFEVAEPASSDELDAAVAGHLAVFAAGPAGTQVLRRSGWTQEGVSVVVDYSAAEPVGVEDVERTDDLKKDDGVLKLGALAVGAPKMKLHKRCVQRMFETKGTVMDLDGVYDVAVQAL
;
A
#
# COMPACT_ATOMS: atom_id res chain seq x y z
N MET A 1 4.22 30.47 7.39
CA MET A 1 5.07 29.70 8.32
C MET A 1 5.63 28.53 7.54
N ASN A 2 6.88 28.09 7.77
CA ASN A 2 7.45 26.96 7.02
C ASN A 2 6.68 25.67 7.32
N LYS A 3 6.39 24.87 6.31
CA LYS A 3 5.85 23.51 6.43
C LYS A 3 6.95 22.56 6.90
N ILE A 4 6.79 22.05 8.11
CA ILE A 4 7.74 21.10 8.72
C ILE A 4 7.12 19.72 8.72
N LEU A 5 7.81 18.76 8.12
CA LEU A 5 7.48 17.35 8.21
C LEU A 5 8.42 16.66 9.19
N ILE A 6 7.85 15.98 10.18
CA ILE A 6 8.56 15.09 11.09
C ILE A 6 8.48 13.68 10.51
N GLN A 7 9.58 13.18 9.97
CA GLN A 7 9.66 11.83 9.43
C GLN A 7 10.08 10.87 10.57
N LEU A 8 9.18 9.97 10.93
CA LEU A 8 9.36 8.93 11.94
C LEU A 8 9.59 7.61 11.21
N ASP A 9 10.84 7.16 11.16
CA ASP A 9 11.22 5.95 10.44
C ASP A 9 11.63 4.85 11.43
N THR A 10 11.07 3.66 11.25
CA THR A 10 11.39 2.49 12.10
C THR A 10 12.76 1.89 11.77
N ASP A 11 13.28 2.16 10.57
CA ASP A 11 14.58 1.66 10.15
C ASP A 11 15.73 2.50 10.73
N GLN A 12 16.96 1.97 10.65
CA GLN A 12 18.15 2.65 11.15
C GLN A 12 18.34 4.05 10.54
N HIS A 13 18.04 4.17 9.25
CA HIS A 13 18.17 5.40 8.48
C HIS A 13 16.80 5.77 7.91
N PRO A 14 16.33 7.01 8.12
CA PRO A 14 15.12 7.48 7.46
C PRO A 14 15.21 7.35 5.94
N SER A 15 14.12 6.90 5.34
CA SER A 15 14.00 6.74 3.89
C SER A 15 14.32 8.05 3.15
N SER A 16 15.35 8.01 2.31
CA SER A 16 15.69 9.13 1.43
C SER A 16 14.64 9.33 0.34
N PHE A 17 13.96 8.25 -0.07
CA PHE A 17 12.86 8.30 -1.02
C PHE A 17 11.71 9.16 -0.48
N ASP A 18 11.33 8.93 0.78
CA ASP A 18 10.23 9.65 1.43
C ASP A 18 10.57 11.12 1.65
N ALA A 19 11.81 11.40 2.07
CA ALA A 19 12.29 12.78 2.24
C ALA A 19 12.28 13.56 0.91
N ILE A 20 12.76 12.96 -0.18
CA ILE A 20 12.75 13.59 -1.51
C ILE A 20 11.31 13.81 -1.97
N ALA A 21 10.43 12.81 -1.81
CA ALA A 21 9.01 12.94 -2.16
C ALA A 21 8.30 14.05 -1.37
N ALA A 22 8.66 14.25 -0.09
CA ALA A 22 8.15 15.34 0.73
C ALA A 22 8.59 16.72 0.20
N TYR A 23 9.88 16.89 -0.13
CA TYR A 23 10.36 18.14 -0.73
C TYR A 23 9.70 18.42 -2.07
N ASP A 24 9.56 17.42 -2.94
CA ASP A 24 8.85 17.54 -4.23
C ASP A 24 7.35 17.84 -4.06
N ALA A 25 6.78 17.56 -2.88
CA ALA A 25 5.41 17.93 -2.52
C ALA A 25 5.29 19.37 -1.98
N GLY A 26 6.40 20.08 -1.80
CA GLY A 26 6.44 21.46 -1.30
C GLY A 26 6.52 21.56 0.22
N VAL A 27 7.13 20.57 0.88
CA VAL A 27 7.57 20.68 2.29
C VAL A 27 8.82 21.54 2.36
N ASP A 28 8.89 22.47 3.31
CA ASP A 28 10.02 23.39 3.44
C ASP A 28 11.18 22.76 4.23
N VAL A 29 10.86 21.93 5.24
CA VAL A 29 11.86 21.26 6.10
C VAL A 29 11.38 19.86 6.45
N VAL A 30 12.24 18.87 6.22
CA VAL A 30 12.07 17.49 6.71
C VAL A 30 13.04 17.24 7.86
N LEU A 31 12.51 16.86 9.02
CA LEU A 31 13.29 16.41 10.19
C LEU A 31 13.15 14.90 10.32
N GLY A 32 14.20 14.16 9.96
CA GLY A 32 14.19 12.69 9.94
C GLY A 32 14.74 12.07 11.22
N PHE A 33 13.96 11.13 11.78
CA PHE A 33 14.32 10.34 12.95
C PHE A 33 14.24 8.85 12.60
N GLY A 34 15.36 8.15 12.70
CA GLY A 34 15.41 6.70 12.51
C GLY A 34 15.32 5.94 13.83
N GLN A 35 15.09 4.63 13.75
CA GLN A 35 14.91 3.71 14.87
C GLN A 35 13.78 4.15 15.82
N ILE A 36 12.75 4.79 15.28
CA ILE A 36 11.57 5.16 16.05
C ILE A 36 10.76 3.91 16.37
N THR A 37 10.37 3.78 17.64
CA THR A 37 9.49 2.74 18.15
C THR A 37 8.32 3.37 18.89
N ALA A 38 7.28 2.57 19.20
CA ALA A 38 6.14 3.02 19.99
C ALA A 38 6.53 3.52 21.40
N GLU A 39 7.70 3.11 21.91
CA GLU A 39 8.18 3.43 23.25
C GLU A 39 9.06 4.69 23.28
N ASN A 40 9.72 5.06 22.19
CA ASN A 40 10.72 6.14 22.17
C ASN A 40 10.28 7.42 21.44
N LEU A 41 9.12 7.42 20.77
CA LEU A 41 8.68 8.56 19.96
C LEU A 41 8.18 9.77 20.76
N ALA A 42 7.93 9.61 22.06
CA ALA A 42 7.18 10.60 22.86
C ALA A 42 7.83 11.99 22.82
N ASP A 43 9.14 12.07 23.08
CA ASP A 43 9.88 13.33 23.09
C ASP A 43 9.92 13.98 21.70
N VAL A 44 10.01 13.18 20.63
CA VAL A 44 10.00 13.67 19.24
C VAL A 44 8.64 14.26 18.89
N VAL A 45 7.56 13.54 19.20
CA VAL A 45 6.19 14.00 18.92
C VAL A 45 5.86 15.24 19.74
N GLN A 46 6.10 15.23 21.04
CA GLN A 46 5.81 16.35 21.92
C GLN A 46 6.65 17.59 21.56
N GLY A 47 7.93 17.39 21.24
CA GLY A 47 8.83 18.44 20.78
C GLY A 47 8.37 19.13 19.49
N ALA A 48 7.59 18.44 18.65
CA ALA A 48 7.06 19.00 17.41
C ALA A 48 5.67 19.65 17.55
N ILE A 49 4.83 19.23 18.51
CA ILE A 49 3.46 19.78 18.64
C ILE A 49 3.37 21.06 19.49
N PHE A 50 4.26 21.27 20.46
CA PHE A 50 4.19 22.44 21.35
C PHE A 50 4.73 23.76 20.80
N PRO A 51 5.87 23.83 20.08
CA PRO A 51 6.55 25.11 19.81
C PRO A 51 5.78 26.13 18.97
N ARG A 52 4.81 25.68 18.17
CA ARG A 52 4.04 26.54 17.25
C ARG A 52 2.64 26.87 17.75
N GLY A 53 2.25 26.31 18.89
CA GLY A 53 0.89 26.38 19.40
C GLY A 53 -0.14 25.71 18.46
N PRO A 54 -1.42 25.66 18.87
CA PRO A 54 -2.47 24.94 18.15
C PRO A 54 -2.73 25.45 16.73
N ASP A 55 -2.61 26.75 16.48
CA ASP A 55 -2.88 27.37 15.18
C ASP A 55 -1.74 27.13 14.18
N GLY A 56 -0.53 26.91 14.67
CA GLY A 56 0.63 26.61 13.83
C GLY A 56 0.68 25.16 13.35
N LEU A 57 -0.13 24.25 13.91
CA LEU A 57 -0.10 22.82 13.57
C LEU A 57 -0.61 22.48 12.17
N ALA A 58 -1.28 23.40 11.48
CA ALA A 58 -1.53 23.23 10.04
C ALA A 58 -0.23 23.25 9.21
N ASN A 59 0.88 23.74 9.78
CA ASN A 59 2.19 23.80 9.15
C ASN A 59 3.16 22.75 9.72
N THR A 60 2.70 21.83 10.56
CA THR A 60 3.50 20.73 11.12
C THR A 60 2.76 19.41 10.90
N ALA A 61 3.41 18.46 10.24
CA ALA A 61 2.85 17.14 10.00
C ALA A 61 3.85 16.03 10.34
N PHE A 62 3.35 14.82 10.50
CA PHE A 62 4.13 13.62 10.78
C PHE A 62 3.98 12.62 9.64
N TRP A 63 5.06 11.90 9.33
CA TRP A 63 5.00 10.80 8.38
C TRP A 63 5.78 9.61 8.95
N VAL A 64 5.06 8.52 9.17
CA VAL A 64 5.58 7.24 9.62
C VAL A 64 5.95 6.35 8.42
N GLY A 65 7.22 5.97 8.35
CA GLY A 65 7.82 5.20 7.26
C GLY A 65 8.40 3.85 7.72
N GLY A 66 9.48 3.42 7.06
CA GLY A 66 10.23 2.21 7.37
C GLY A 66 9.80 0.95 6.60
N SER A 67 10.68 -0.05 6.60
CA SER A 67 10.54 -1.29 5.82
C SER A 67 9.54 -2.30 6.40
N LYS A 68 9.29 -2.23 7.70
CA LYS A 68 8.39 -3.17 8.42
C LYS A 68 7.07 -2.50 8.73
N VAL A 69 6.08 -2.82 7.92
CA VAL A 69 4.76 -2.19 8.00
C VAL A 69 4.08 -2.34 9.37
N ARG A 70 4.26 -3.47 10.06
CA ARG A 70 3.71 -3.66 11.42
C ARG A 70 4.37 -2.76 12.46
N ASP A 71 5.67 -2.51 12.34
CA ASP A 71 6.37 -1.59 13.23
C ASP A 71 5.90 -0.15 12.97
N GLY A 72 5.70 0.21 11.70
CA GLY A 72 5.13 1.50 11.28
C GLY A 72 3.70 1.71 11.80
N GLU A 73 2.83 0.70 11.72
CA GLU A 73 1.47 0.76 12.29
C GLU A 73 1.51 1.01 13.81
N ALA A 74 2.38 0.33 14.55
CA ALA A 74 2.54 0.54 15.99
C ALA A 74 3.00 1.98 16.33
N VAL A 75 3.97 2.52 15.57
CA VAL A 75 4.44 3.91 15.72
C VAL A 75 3.32 4.91 15.37
N PHE A 76 2.57 4.67 14.30
CA PHE A 76 1.48 5.52 13.86
C PHE A 76 0.34 5.58 14.88
N GLU A 77 -0.05 4.46 15.47
CA GLU A 77 -1.01 4.42 16.56
C GLU A 77 -0.49 5.11 17.83
N ALA A 78 0.77 4.86 18.20
CA ALA A 78 1.37 5.46 19.39
C ALA A 78 1.48 7.00 19.25
N ALA A 79 1.81 7.50 18.06
CA ALA A 79 1.92 8.93 17.79
C ALA A 79 0.57 9.63 17.97
N GLN A 80 -0.50 9.04 17.44
CA GLN A 80 -1.84 9.59 17.56
C GLN A 80 -2.35 9.65 19.00
N LYS A 81 -1.95 8.70 19.86
CA LYS A 81 -2.28 8.70 21.30
C LYS A 81 -1.62 9.87 22.06
N LEU A 82 -0.57 10.47 21.50
CA LEU A 82 0.09 11.65 22.06
C LEU A 82 -0.57 12.96 21.60
N PHE A 83 -1.46 12.92 20.60
CA PHE A 83 -2.22 14.07 20.15
C PHE A 83 -3.46 14.27 21.04
N PHE A 84 -3.75 15.51 21.40
CA PHE A 84 -4.92 15.88 22.21
C PHE A 84 -5.41 17.25 21.81
N ASP A 85 -6.67 17.57 22.05
CA ASP A 85 -7.21 18.86 21.62
C ASP A 85 -6.65 20.02 22.47
N PRO A 86 -6.29 21.16 21.85
CA PRO A 86 -6.34 21.49 20.43
C PRO A 86 -5.03 21.19 19.63
N PHE A 87 -4.09 20.46 20.23
CA PHE A 87 -2.78 20.05 19.70
C PHE A 87 -2.85 18.77 18.84
N ARG A 88 -3.50 18.87 17.68
CA ARG A 88 -3.71 17.75 16.76
C ARG A 88 -3.13 18.05 15.36
N PRO A 89 -1.86 17.73 15.10
CA PRO A 89 -1.24 17.86 13.77
C PRO A 89 -1.78 16.79 12.80
N SER A 90 -1.44 16.91 11.53
CA SER A 90 -1.72 15.87 10.53
C SER A 90 -0.66 14.76 10.60
N ILE A 91 -1.03 13.52 10.24
CA ILE A 91 -0.13 12.37 10.24
C ILE A 91 -0.42 11.42 9.06
N MET A 92 0.62 10.85 8.47
CA MET A 92 0.55 9.84 7.41
C MET A 92 1.33 8.58 7.78
N LEU A 93 0.83 7.41 7.35
CA LEU A 93 1.55 6.14 7.37
C LEU A 93 1.75 5.65 5.94
N ASP A 94 2.98 5.36 5.54
CA ASP A 94 3.26 4.72 4.24
C ASP A 94 4.57 3.93 4.26
N SER A 95 4.71 3.01 5.23
CA SER A 95 5.86 2.11 5.33
C SER A 95 6.06 1.32 4.02
N ASP A 96 7.25 1.46 3.44
CA ASP A 96 7.69 0.91 2.14
C ASP A 96 6.69 1.16 0.98
N GLY A 97 5.97 2.29 1.03
CA GLY A 97 4.98 2.63 0.00
C GLY A 97 3.74 1.73 -0.01
N SER A 98 3.48 0.99 1.06
CA SER A 98 2.44 -0.05 1.10
C SER A 98 1.02 0.49 0.89
N ASN A 99 0.67 1.61 1.52
CA ASN A 99 -0.64 2.25 1.37
C ASN A 99 -0.78 2.88 -0.01
N THR A 100 0.20 3.69 -0.42
CA THR A 100 0.12 4.43 -1.68
C THR A 100 0.15 3.51 -2.90
N THR A 101 0.89 2.40 -2.85
CA THR A 101 0.94 1.42 -3.94
C THR A 101 -0.39 0.68 -4.09
N ALA A 102 -0.94 0.13 -3.00
CA ALA A 102 -2.24 -0.54 -3.02
C ALA A 102 -3.35 0.43 -3.46
N ALA A 103 -3.39 1.64 -2.88
CA ALA A 103 -4.37 2.67 -3.22
C ALA A 103 -4.32 3.07 -4.70
N THR A 104 -3.12 3.23 -5.26
CA THR A 104 -2.95 3.57 -6.67
C THR A 104 -3.49 2.46 -7.57
N CYS A 105 -3.12 1.20 -7.31
CA CYS A 105 -3.56 0.08 -8.13
C CYS A 105 -5.08 -0.10 -8.09
N VAL A 106 -5.69 -0.09 -6.90
CA VAL A 106 -7.14 -0.25 -6.78
C VAL A 106 -7.88 0.94 -7.41
N ALA A 107 -7.39 2.18 -7.22
CA ALA A 107 -7.98 3.36 -7.85
C ALA A 107 -7.90 3.33 -9.39
N ARG A 108 -6.84 2.74 -9.95
CA ARG A 108 -6.69 2.55 -11.40
C ARG A 108 -7.63 1.46 -11.92
N VAL A 109 -7.70 0.34 -11.22
CA VAL A 109 -8.55 -0.80 -11.61
C VAL A 109 -10.04 -0.43 -11.54
N ARG A 110 -10.51 0.26 -10.51
CA ARG A 110 -11.92 0.71 -10.42
C ARG A 110 -12.33 1.68 -11.54
N GLY A 111 -11.37 2.42 -12.11
CA GLY A 111 -11.61 3.27 -13.27
C GLY A 111 -11.79 2.49 -14.56
N ALA A 112 -11.32 1.23 -14.59
CA ALA A 112 -11.35 0.36 -15.76
C ALA A 112 -12.45 -0.70 -15.71
N VAL A 113 -12.78 -1.22 -14.51
CA VAL A 113 -13.80 -2.26 -14.30
C VAL A 113 -14.67 -1.95 -13.08
N ALA A 114 -15.93 -2.39 -13.11
CA ALA A 114 -16.86 -2.23 -11.98
C ALA A 114 -16.59 -3.29 -10.90
N LEU A 115 -15.94 -2.88 -9.81
CA LEU A 115 -15.57 -3.78 -8.70
C LEU A 115 -16.76 -4.17 -7.81
N LYS A 116 -17.74 -3.28 -7.64
CA LYS A 116 -18.87 -3.49 -6.74
C LYS A 116 -19.70 -4.70 -7.15
N GLY A 117 -19.84 -5.67 -6.25
CA GLY A 117 -20.54 -6.92 -6.49
C GLY A 117 -19.78 -7.92 -7.37
N GLY A 118 -18.57 -7.58 -7.81
CA GLY A 118 -17.65 -8.51 -8.45
C GLY A 118 -16.80 -9.27 -7.43
N ARG A 119 -16.13 -10.32 -7.88
CA ARG A 119 -15.15 -11.07 -7.09
C ARG A 119 -13.73 -10.63 -7.43
N ALA A 120 -12.85 -10.51 -6.46
CA ALA A 120 -11.45 -10.18 -6.68
C ALA A 120 -10.52 -11.15 -5.93
N ALA A 121 -9.46 -11.58 -6.60
CA ALA A 121 -8.43 -12.43 -6.04
C ALA A 121 -7.19 -11.59 -5.72
N VAL A 122 -6.64 -11.74 -4.52
CA VAL A 122 -5.35 -11.13 -4.15
C VAL A 122 -4.36 -12.24 -3.80
N ILE A 123 -3.36 -12.43 -4.65
CA ILE A 123 -2.30 -13.43 -4.47
C ILE A 123 -1.17 -12.78 -3.69
N GLY A 124 -1.00 -13.19 -2.44
CA GLY A 124 0.02 -12.70 -1.52
C GLY A 124 -0.57 -12.04 -0.27
N VAL A 125 -0.10 -12.50 0.89
CA VAL A 125 -0.51 -12.00 2.23
C VAL A 125 0.50 -10.99 2.82
N GLY A 126 1.34 -10.39 1.98
CA GLY A 126 2.24 -9.33 2.39
C GLY A 126 1.49 -8.00 2.64
N PRO A 127 2.19 -6.95 3.12
CA PRO A 127 1.54 -5.70 3.47
C PRO A 127 0.72 -5.05 2.34
N VAL A 128 1.26 -5.04 1.11
CA VAL A 128 0.55 -4.53 -0.08
C VAL A 128 -0.66 -5.39 -0.41
N GLY A 129 -0.54 -6.71 -0.32
CA GLY A 129 -1.65 -7.64 -0.59
C GLY A 129 -2.82 -7.44 0.37
N VAL A 130 -2.55 -7.38 1.68
CA VAL A 130 -3.61 -7.16 2.69
C VAL A 130 -4.31 -5.80 2.50
N ARG A 131 -3.54 -4.73 2.24
CA ARG A 131 -4.10 -3.40 1.94
C ARG A 131 -4.94 -3.40 0.66
N THR A 132 -4.47 -4.10 -0.37
CA THR A 132 -5.22 -4.28 -1.62
C THR A 132 -6.57 -4.96 -1.34
N ALA A 133 -6.56 -6.03 -0.54
CA ALA A 133 -7.78 -6.73 -0.16
C ALA A 133 -8.77 -5.84 0.62
N GLU A 134 -8.28 -5.04 1.56
CA GLU A 134 -9.09 -4.06 2.31
C GLU A 134 -9.74 -3.02 1.40
N LEU A 135 -8.97 -2.46 0.46
CA LEU A 135 -9.48 -1.48 -0.49
C LEU A 135 -10.46 -2.06 -1.51
N LEU A 136 -10.22 -3.28 -2.00
CA LEU A 136 -11.18 -3.99 -2.87
C LEU A 136 -12.50 -4.26 -2.15
N ARG A 137 -12.44 -4.69 -0.89
CA ARG A 137 -13.63 -4.85 -0.04
C ARG A 137 -14.36 -3.52 0.17
N ARG A 138 -13.61 -2.42 0.34
CA ARG A 138 -14.17 -1.06 0.43
C ARG A 138 -14.89 -0.62 -0.85
N GLU A 139 -14.40 -1.02 -2.02
CA GLU A 139 -15.10 -0.82 -3.31
C GLU A 139 -16.32 -1.75 -3.49
N GLY A 140 -16.58 -2.64 -2.53
CA GLY A 140 -17.71 -3.56 -2.52
C GLY A 140 -17.48 -4.84 -3.33
N ALA A 141 -16.23 -5.21 -3.58
CA ALA A 141 -15.89 -6.53 -4.13
C ALA A 141 -15.91 -7.60 -3.03
N GLU A 142 -16.26 -8.82 -3.40
CA GLU A 142 -16.00 -10.03 -2.61
C GLU A 142 -14.55 -10.44 -2.84
N VAL A 143 -13.76 -10.58 -1.77
CA VAL A 143 -12.30 -10.75 -1.89
C VAL A 143 -11.86 -12.11 -1.33
N THR A 144 -11.15 -12.87 -2.15
CA THR A 144 -10.42 -14.06 -1.73
C THR A 144 -8.93 -13.76 -1.72
N VAL A 145 -8.26 -14.02 -0.60
CA VAL A 145 -6.81 -13.87 -0.48
C VAL A 145 -6.17 -15.24 -0.69
N LEU A 146 -5.18 -15.32 -1.57
CA LEU A 146 -4.50 -16.56 -1.94
C LEU A 146 -3.04 -16.50 -1.50
N THR A 147 -2.49 -17.60 -1.02
CA THR A 147 -1.04 -17.73 -0.80
C THR A 147 -0.33 -18.23 -2.06
N PHE A 148 1.01 -18.16 -2.05
CA PHE A 148 1.82 -18.82 -3.08
C PHE A 148 1.93 -20.32 -2.77
N PRO A 149 1.75 -21.20 -3.76
CA PRO A 149 1.94 -22.62 -3.57
C PRO A 149 3.44 -22.97 -3.43
N PRO A 150 3.79 -24.13 -2.83
CA PRO A 150 5.19 -24.51 -2.59
C PRO A 150 6.07 -24.60 -3.84
N ASP A 151 5.50 -24.94 -5.01
CA ASP A 151 6.21 -25.07 -6.29
C ASP A 151 6.60 -23.71 -6.91
N VAL A 152 5.95 -22.62 -6.52
CA VAL A 152 6.36 -21.25 -6.86
C VAL A 152 7.56 -20.78 -6.01
N MET A 153 7.75 -21.38 -4.83
CA MET A 153 8.77 -20.94 -3.87
C MET A 153 10.04 -21.79 -3.98
N GLU A 154 11.00 -21.35 -4.80
CA GLU A 154 12.25 -22.10 -5.08
C GLU A 154 13.12 -22.39 -3.85
N ARG A 155 12.98 -21.62 -2.76
CA ARG A 155 13.81 -21.76 -1.54
C ARG A 155 12.97 -21.88 -0.29
N GLY A 156 12.82 -23.11 0.20
CA GLY A 156 12.33 -23.42 1.55
C GLY A 156 10.99 -22.77 1.85
N TYR A 157 9.91 -23.31 1.27
CA TYR A 157 8.55 -22.88 1.56
C TYR A 157 8.30 -22.79 3.07
N ARG A 158 7.84 -21.62 3.51
CA ARG A 158 7.34 -21.39 4.86
C ARG A 158 5.95 -20.82 4.75
N ARG A 159 5.02 -21.39 5.52
CA ARG A 159 3.67 -20.85 5.63
C ARG A 159 3.74 -19.39 6.06
N ALA A 160 3.11 -18.51 5.28
CA ALA A 160 3.27 -17.08 5.44
C ALA A 160 2.60 -16.57 6.73
N ALA A 161 3.35 -15.81 7.54
CA ALA A 161 2.83 -15.23 8.78
C ALA A 161 1.67 -14.24 8.54
N GLY A 162 1.58 -13.65 7.35
CA GLY A 162 0.50 -12.75 6.95
C GLY A 162 -0.88 -13.43 6.82
N ILE A 163 -0.96 -14.77 6.85
CA ILE A 163 -2.25 -15.47 6.82
C ILE A 163 -3.10 -15.10 8.03
N THR A 164 -2.53 -15.14 9.24
CA THR A 164 -3.24 -14.78 10.47
C THR A 164 -3.75 -13.35 10.39
N VAL A 165 -2.94 -12.44 9.85
CA VAL A 165 -3.31 -11.03 9.64
C VAL A 165 -4.53 -10.89 8.72
N ALA A 166 -4.53 -11.57 7.57
CA ALA A 166 -5.66 -11.51 6.63
C ALA A 166 -6.93 -12.12 7.24
N GLN A 167 -6.80 -13.22 7.99
CA GLN A 167 -7.91 -13.87 8.70
C GLN A 167 -8.49 -12.98 9.81
N GLU A 168 -7.65 -12.33 10.61
CA GLU A 168 -8.07 -11.37 11.64
C GLU A 168 -8.77 -10.15 11.03
N ALA A 169 -8.37 -9.74 9.82
CA ALA A 169 -9.06 -8.70 9.05
C ALA A 169 -10.38 -9.18 8.41
N GLY A 170 -10.73 -10.47 8.56
CA GLY A 170 -11.99 -11.07 8.13
C GLY A 170 -11.99 -11.58 6.69
N PHE A 171 -10.83 -11.81 6.07
CA PHE A 171 -10.75 -12.38 4.73
C PHE A 171 -10.74 -13.91 4.74
N GLU A 172 -11.39 -14.50 3.74
CA GLU A 172 -11.13 -15.89 3.38
C GLU A 172 -9.73 -16.00 2.79
N VAL A 173 -8.93 -16.92 3.35
CA VAL A 173 -7.58 -17.21 2.87
C VAL A 173 -7.55 -18.63 2.31
N ALA A 174 -7.32 -18.73 1.01
CA ALA A 174 -7.10 -19.99 0.32
C ALA A 174 -5.58 -20.27 0.23
N GLU A 175 -5.20 -21.53 0.47
CA GLU A 175 -3.80 -21.98 0.40
C GLU A 175 -3.66 -23.05 -0.69
N PRO A 176 -3.51 -22.68 -1.99
CA PRO A 176 -3.31 -23.64 -3.07
C PRO A 176 -2.06 -24.49 -2.85
N ALA A 177 -2.12 -25.78 -3.16
CA ALA A 177 -0.99 -26.70 -3.00
C ALA A 177 -0.07 -26.76 -4.23
N SER A 178 -0.49 -26.19 -5.37
CA SER A 178 0.29 -26.13 -6.61
C SER A 178 -0.08 -24.92 -7.48
N SER A 179 0.75 -24.62 -8.48
CA SER A 179 0.44 -23.59 -9.48
C SER A 179 -0.85 -23.90 -10.27
N ASP A 180 -1.17 -25.18 -10.50
CA ASP A 180 -2.41 -25.59 -11.16
C ASP A 180 -3.64 -25.27 -10.28
N GLU A 181 -3.54 -25.50 -8.98
CA GLU A 181 -4.60 -25.14 -8.04
C GLU A 181 -4.74 -23.62 -7.88
N LEU A 182 -3.62 -22.87 -7.91
CA LEU A 182 -3.66 -21.42 -7.88
C LEU A 182 -4.36 -20.85 -9.14
N ASP A 183 -4.00 -21.35 -10.32
CA ASP A 183 -4.64 -20.96 -11.58
C ASP A 183 -6.14 -21.30 -11.57
N ALA A 184 -6.53 -22.46 -11.04
CA ALA A 184 -7.95 -22.81 -10.89
C ALA A 184 -8.67 -21.91 -9.88
N ALA A 185 -8.02 -21.55 -8.79
CA ALA A 185 -8.60 -20.74 -7.72
C ALA A 185 -8.87 -19.29 -8.14
N VAL A 186 -8.15 -18.75 -9.13
CA VAL A 186 -8.44 -17.40 -9.66
C VAL A 186 -9.62 -17.38 -10.64
N ALA A 187 -10.10 -18.53 -11.11
CA ALA A 187 -11.20 -18.60 -12.06
C ALA A 187 -12.47 -17.89 -11.54
N GLY A 188 -13.09 -17.11 -12.42
CA GLY A 188 -14.29 -16.34 -12.15
C GLY A 188 -14.12 -15.13 -11.21
N HIS A 189 -12.88 -14.77 -10.85
CA HIS A 189 -12.59 -13.49 -10.23
C HIS A 189 -12.44 -12.43 -11.32
N LEU A 190 -13.20 -11.34 -11.20
CA LEU A 190 -13.17 -10.21 -12.14
C LEU A 190 -11.79 -9.55 -12.20
N ALA A 191 -11.16 -9.39 -11.03
CA ALA A 191 -9.87 -8.73 -10.88
C ALA A 191 -8.90 -9.61 -10.09
N VAL A 192 -7.66 -9.74 -10.59
CA VAL A 192 -6.61 -10.53 -9.95
C VAL A 192 -5.40 -9.63 -9.66
N PHE A 193 -4.94 -9.59 -8.42
CA PHE A 193 -3.80 -8.79 -8.00
C PHE A 193 -2.68 -9.71 -7.49
N ALA A 194 -1.51 -9.68 -8.13
CA ALA A 194 -0.35 -10.46 -7.75
C ALA A 194 0.65 -9.63 -6.93
N ALA A 195 0.57 -9.75 -5.60
CA ALA A 195 1.45 -9.10 -4.63
C ALA A 195 2.56 -10.07 -4.17
N GLY A 196 3.30 -10.60 -5.15
CA GLY A 196 4.40 -11.57 -4.96
C GLY A 196 5.71 -10.96 -4.46
N PRO A 197 6.65 -11.80 -3.99
CA PRO A 197 8.03 -11.37 -3.76
C PRO A 197 8.67 -10.86 -5.06
N ALA A 198 9.58 -9.90 -4.94
CA ALA A 198 10.33 -9.40 -6.09
C ALA A 198 11.16 -10.53 -6.74
N GLY A 199 11.07 -10.63 -8.07
CA GLY A 199 11.84 -11.61 -8.85
C GLY A 199 11.29 -13.03 -8.75
N THR A 200 9.99 -13.20 -8.51
CA THR A 200 9.32 -14.50 -8.48
C THR A 200 8.03 -14.42 -9.30
N GLN A 201 7.91 -15.25 -10.33
CA GLN A 201 6.68 -15.38 -11.10
C GLN A 201 5.68 -16.23 -10.32
N VAL A 202 4.61 -15.60 -9.82
CA VAL A 202 3.62 -16.23 -8.94
C VAL A 202 2.36 -16.68 -9.68
N LEU A 203 2.05 -16.12 -10.85
CA LEU A 203 0.87 -16.46 -11.63
C LEU A 203 1.23 -16.70 -13.10
N ARG A 204 0.79 -17.83 -13.66
CA ARG A 204 1.03 -18.21 -15.05
C ARG A 204 -0.02 -17.59 -15.98
N ARG A 205 0.24 -17.61 -17.29
CA ARG A 205 -0.74 -17.20 -18.32
C ARG A 205 -2.04 -17.97 -18.17
N SER A 206 -1.95 -19.28 -17.95
CA SER A 206 -3.10 -20.16 -17.73
C SER A 206 -4.00 -19.78 -16.55
N GLY A 207 -3.49 -19.01 -15.59
CA GLY A 207 -4.28 -18.48 -14.47
C GLY A 207 -4.98 -17.17 -14.81
N TRP A 208 -4.26 -16.16 -15.31
CA TRP A 208 -4.89 -14.86 -15.57
C TRP A 208 -5.76 -14.83 -16.83
N THR A 209 -5.65 -15.81 -17.72
CA THR A 209 -6.57 -15.98 -18.87
C THR A 209 -7.80 -16.85 -18.54
N GLN A 210 -8.03 -17.20 -17.26
CA GLN A 210 -9.21 -17.97 -16.87
C GLN A 210 -10.52 -17.20 -17.13
N GLU A 211 -11.61 -17.95 -17.31
CA GLU A 211 -12.93 -17.37 -17.51
C GLU A 211 -13.31 -16.42 -16.36
N GLY A 212 -13.85 -15.26 -16.70
CA GLY A 212 -14.30 -14.24 -15.75
C GLY A 212 -13.22 -13.23 -15.34
N VAL A 213 -11.93 -13.51 -15.58
CA VAL A 213 -10.86 -12.52 -15.35
C VAL A 213 -10.97 -11.41 -16.40
N SER A 214 -11.04 -10.16 -15.93
CA SER A 214 -11.12 -8.97 -16.78
C SER A 214 -9.94 -8.01 -16.57
N VAL A 215 -9.24 -8.13 -15.44
CA VAL A 215 -8.05 -7.34 -15.16
C VAL A 215 -7.08 -8.12 -14.28
N VAL A 216 -5.79 -8.03 -14.61
CA VAL A 216 -4.69 -8.58 -13.82
C VAL A 216 -3.67 -7.49 -13.51
N VAL A 217 -3.19 -7.46 -12.28
CA VAL A 217 -2.22 -6.49 -11.76
C VAL A 217 -1.00 -7.22 -11.25
N ASP A 218 0.18 -6.80 -11.70
CA ASP A 218 1.47 -7.26 -11.19
C ASP A 218 2.18 -6.13 -10.41
N TYR A 219 2.45 -6.38 -9.13
CA TYR A 219 3.20 -5.45 -8.28
C TYR A 219 4.72 -5.59 -8.42
N SER A 220 5.24 -6.63 -9.07
CA SER A 220 6.68 -6.84 -9.21
C SER A 220 7.27 -5.94 -10.31
N ALA A 221 8.23 -5.09 -9.93
CA ALA A 221 9.09 -4.38 -10.88
C ALA A 221 10.38 -5.14 -11.23
N ALA A 222 10.66 -6.24 -10.53
CA ALA A 222 11.86 -7.06 -10.71
C ALA A 222 11.66 -8.11 -11.82
N GLU A 223 12.77 -8.65 -12.32
CA GLU A 223 12.76 -9.81 -13.21
C GLU A 223 13.12 -11.09 -12.43
N PRO A 224 12.43 -12.22 -12.68
CA PRO A 224 11.22 -12.34 -13.51
C PRO A 224 10.02 -11.55 -12.94
N VAL A 225 9.11 -11.15 -13.83
CA VAL A 225 7.84 -10.51 -13.48
C VAL A 225 6.98 -11.45 -12.61
N GLY A 226 6.08 -10.89 -11.83
CA GLY A 226 5.19 -11.64 -10.94
C GLY A 226 4.08 -12.37 -11.69
N VAL A 227 3.63 -11.82 -12.80
CA VAL A 227 2.61 -12.44 -13.66
C VAL A 227 3.18 -12.66 -15.05
N GLU A 228 3.14 -13.91 -15.51
CA GLU A 228 3.60 -14.27 -16.85
C GLU A 228 2.93 -13.41 -17.92
N ASP A 229 3.70 -12.94 -18.91
CA ASP A 229 3.23 -12.08 -20.01
C ASP A 229 2.59 -10.73 -19.61
N VAL A 230 2.68 -10.30 -18.35
CA VAL A 230 2.39 -8.92 -17.96
C VAL A 230 3.69 -8.12 -17.98
N GLU A 231 3.82 -7.20 -18.94
CA GLU A 231 4.99 -6.34 -18.99
C GLU A 231 4.94 -5.34 -17.84
N ARG A 232 6.09 -5.01 -17.26
CA ARG A 232 6.18 -4.01 -16.19
C ARG A 232 5.60 -2.65 -16.58
N THR A 233 5.59 -2.33 -17.87
CA THR A 233 5.05 -1.09 -18.46
C THR A 233 3.62 -1.20 -18.98
N ASP A 234 2.98 -2.37 -18.87
CA ASP A 234 1.59 -2.52 -19.30
C ASP A 234 0.71 -1.57 -18.48
N ASP A 235 0.06 -0.64 -19.17
CA ASP A 235 -0.87 0.31 -18.57
C ASP A 235 -2.30 0.03 -19.05
N LEU A 236 -2.98 -0.86 -18.32
CA LEU A 236 -4.32 -1.34 -18.63
C LEU A 236 -4.44 -1.78 -20.10
N LYS A 237 -3.36 -2.37 -20.63
CA LYS A 237 -3.32 -2.87 -22.01
C LYS A 237 -4.12 -4.16 -22.08
N LYS A 238 -4.99 -4.27 -23.09
CA LYS A 238 -5.83 -5.45 -23.27
C LYS A 238 -5.10 -6.55 -24.05
N ASP A 239 -5.08 -7.75 -23.50
CA ASP A 239 -4.60 -8.99 -24.13
C ASP A 239 -5.51 -10.15 -23.73
N ASP A 240 -5.89 -11.03 -24.66
CA ASP A 240 -6.86 -12.12 -24.43
C ASP A 240 -8.16 -11.71 -23.71
N GLY A 241 -8.62 -10.47 -23.92
CA GLY A 241 -9.81 -9.96 -23.25
C GLY A 241 -9.56 -9.38 -21.85
N VAL A 242 -8.36 -9.52 -21.29
CA VAL A 242 -7.94 -9.11 -19.95
C VAL A 242 -7.10 -7.83 -20.01
N LEU A 243 -7.37 -6.87 -19.13
CA LEU A 243 -6.55 -5.68 -18.96
C LEU A 243 -5.34 -6.01 -18.08
N LYS A 244 -4.14 -5.65 -18.51
CA LYS A 244 -2.89 -5.91 -17.77
C LYS A 244 -2.35 -4.61 -17.19
N LEU A 245 -2.01 -4.60 -15.90
CA LEU A 245 -1.38 -3.46 -15.23
C LEU A 245 -0.08 -3.91 -14.57
N GLY A 246 1.05 -3.43 -15.08
CA GLY A 246 2.39 -3.71 -14.57
C GLY A 246 2.90 -2.67 -13.58
N ALA A 247 3.87 -3.05 -12.75
CA ALA A 247 4.37 -2.25 -11.64
C ALA A 247 4.94 -0.87 -12.03
N LEU A 248 5.59 -0.74 -13.19
CA LEU A 248 6.17 0.55 -13.63
C LEU A 248 5.11 1.51 -14.16
N ALA A 249 3.97 1.01 -14.66
CA ALA A 249 2.82 1.86 -15.01
C ALA A 249 2.16 2.49 -13.75
N VAL A 250 2.34 1.86 -12.58
CA VAL A 250 1.84 2.35 -11.29
C VAL A 250 2.76 3.42 -10.69
N GLY A 251 4.06 3.40 -10.97
CA GLY A 251 5.06 4.24 -10.31
C GLY A 251 4.78 5.75 -10.39
N ALA A 252 4.51 6.28 -11.58
CA ALA A 252 4.24 7.71 -11.76
C ALA A 252 2.89 8.16 -11.12
N PRO A 253 1.77 7.44 -11.35
CA PRO A 253 0.53 7.67 -10.60
C PRO A 253 0.71 7.59 -9.08
N LYS A 254 1.46 6.60 -8.58
CA LYS A 254 1.78 6.47 -7.15
C LYS A 254 2.53 7.68 -6.63
N MET A 255 3.51 8.18 -7.36
CA MET A 255 4.21 9.40 -6.96
C MET A 255 3.33 10.65 -6.99
N LYS A 256 2.37 10.74 -7.91
CA LYS A 256 1.37 11.81 -7.92
C LYS A 256 0.48 11.74 -6.67
N LEU A 257 -0.04 10.55 -6.35
CA LEU A 257 -0.84 10.31 -5.15
C LEU A 257 -0.04 10.66 -3.88
N HIS A 258 1.16 10.14 -3.77
CA HIS A 258 2.04 10.36 -2.63
C HIS A 258 2.22 11.86 -2.34
N LYS A 259 2.61 12.63 -3.35
CA LYS A 259 2.78 14.09 -3.23
C LYS A 259 1.48 14.78 -2.84
N ARG A 260 0.34 14.33 -3.37
CA ARG A 260 -0.98 14.89 -3.02
C ARG A 260 -1.35 14.61 -1.55
N CYS A 261 -1.05 13.42 -1.02
CA CYS A 261 -1.27 13.11 0.39
C CYS A 261 -0.46 14.04 1.29
N VAL A 262 0.83 14.22 1.00
CA VAL A 262 1.70 15.14 1.74
C VAL A 262 1.18 16.58 1.69
N GLN A 263 0.80 17.07 0.51
CA GLN A 263 0.23 18.42 0.37
C GLN A 263 -1.02 18.61 1.25
N ARG A 264 -1.90 17.61 1.26
CA ARG A 264 -3.16 17.67 2.00
C ARG A 264 -2.97 17.67 3.51
N MET A 265 -1.91 17.05 4.03
CA MET A 265 -1.56 17.16 5.45
C MET A 265 -1.31 18.60 5.92
N PHE A 266 -0.94 19.51 5.01
CA PHE A 266 -0.67 20.91 5.30
C PHE A 266 -1.81 21.87 4.88
N GLU A 267 -2.94 21.36 4.37
CA GLU A 267 -4.13 22.18 4.07
C GLU A 267 -4.90 22.51 5.35
N THR A 268 -4.97 21.54 6.27
CA THR A 268 -5.54 21.69 7.61
C THR A 268 -4.83 20.75 8.59
N LYS A 269 -4.84 21.10 9.88
CA LYS A 269 -4.35 20.21 10.94
C LYS A 269 -5.33 19.07 11.20
N GLY A 270 -4.83 17.97 11.75
CA GLY A 270 -5.64 16.83 12.18
C GLY A 270 -6.04 15.87 11.06
N THR A 271 -5.45 16.01 9.87
CA THR A 271 -5.69 15.06 8.77
C THR A 271 -4.96 13.75 9.07
N VAL A 272 -5.67 12.63 9.01
CA VAL A 272 -5.12 11.28 9.18
C VAL A 272 -5.05 10.61 7.81
N MET A 273 -3.84 10.26 7.38
CA MET A 273 -3.57 9.56 6.12
C MET A 273 -3.06 8.15 6.42
N ASP A 274 -3.97 7.32 6.93
CA ASP A 274 -3.83 5.86 6.96
C ASP A 274 -4.26 5.26 5.61
N LEU A 275 -4.57 3.96 5.55
CA LEU A 275 -5.02 3.33 4.31
C LEU A 275 -6.25 4.02 3.72
N ASP A 276 -7.23 4.36 4.55
CA ASP A 276 -8.48 4.96 4.10
C ASP A 276 -8.30 6.40 3.65
N GLY A 277 -7.55 7.19 4.42
CA GLY A 277 -7.24 8.58 4.07
C GLY A 277 -6.41 8.68 2.79
N VAL A 278 -5.42 7.81 2.61
CA VAL A 278 -4.63 7.74 1.36
C VAL A 278 -5.52 7.34 0.19
N TYR A 279 -6.42 6.38 0.38
CA TYR A 279 -7.31 5.93 -0.70
C TYR A 279 -8.35 6.98 -1.10
N ASP A 280 -8.87 7.76 -0.15
CA ASP A 280 -9.73 8.92 -0.45
C ASP A 280 -9.05 9.91 -1.38
N VAL A 281 -7.76 10.16 -1.16
CA VAL A 281 -6.97 11.02 -2.05
C VAL A 281 -6.76 10.34 -3.41
N ALA A 282 -6.52 9.03 -3.44
CA ALA A 282 -6.34 8.27 -4.68
C ALA A 282 -7.56 8.38 -5.60
N VAL A 283 -8.76 8.15 -5.05
CA VAL A 283 -10.04 8.25 -5.78
C VAL A 283 -10.29 9.65 -6.35
N GLN A 284 -9.74 10.69 -5.74
CA GLN A 284 -9.89 12.08 -6.20
C GLN A 284 -8.80 12.49 -7.20
N ALA A 285 -7.61 11.92 -7.10
CA ALA A 285 -6.41 12.38 -7.80
C ALA A 285 -6.04 11.55 -9.05
N LEU A 286 -6.53 10.31 -9.14
CA LEU A 286 -6.23 9.33 -10.19
C LEU A 286 -7.48 9.01 -11.00
#